data_AF-A0A8T3PDK8-F1
#
_entry.id   AF-A0A8T3PDK8-F1
#
_cell.length_a   1.000
_cell.length_b   1.000
_cell.length_c   1.000
_cell.angle_alpha   90.00
_cell.angle_beta   90.00
_cell.angle_gamma   90.00
#
_symmetry.space_group_name_H-M   'P 1'
#
loop_
_entity.id
_entity.type
_entity.pdbx_description
1 polymer ?
#
loop_
_entity_poly.entity_id
_entity_poly.type
_entity_poly.pdbx_seq_one_letter_code
_entity_poly.pdbx_strand_id
1 'polypeptide(L)'
;MTPSAAPPSEAPFVNRRDPAKALGPDGRPQVSRRAPKWADVPDEKWDDWRWQLSNRVNELHEIEEVLDLTDEEREGLSAPDKFRVDITPYFISLIDPHDPDDPIRRQVIPLGREQQAFTAMMEDSLAEDRHSPVPGLVHRYPDRVLMLVTTQCASYCRYCTRSRIVGDPTQNFNRKDHEAQLEYLRRTPQVRDVLISGGDGLTLAPKLFESILRGLREIQHIEIVRIGSRVPVFLPQRVDDELCAMLEKYHPLWINLHFNHASEITPEVSRAVDKLTRAGLPVGNQSVLLAGVNDCVNVQRELIHKLVENRVRPYYLYQCDLVEGSGHFRTPVGKGLEIIEGLRGHTSGYAVPTYVIDAPGGGGKIPVMPNYLISYSDHKVVLRNYEGYITTYEEPLEYRQHDKQSCRSCQQTRPEPGQSGVHGLLQGERMWIEPKGFEEIHSRGNVDAHRLQRPDKWVPYGVGAIEGQARTLPVLAAGGNGGGQLDDSMLPTERAATDTNAGIVDTETLVPEEQRDRSYGPGEEPRPREGEPTASAHGELL
;
A
#
# COMPACT_ATOMS: atom_id res chain seq x y z
N MET A 1 61.39 -1.74 -42.10
CA MET A 1 60.14 -1.31 -41.45
C MET A 1 59.92 -2.21 -40.25
N THR A 2 60.33 -1.76 -39.08
CA THR A 2 60.00 -2.39 -37.80
C THR A 2 58.51 -2.18 -37.53
N PRO A 3 57.74 -3.23 -37.19
CA PRO A 3 56.33 -3.06 -36.86
C PRO A 3 56.22 -2.25 -35.56
N SER A 4 55.52 -1.12 -35.65
CA SER A 4 55.18 -0.27 -34.52
C SER A 4 54.39 -1.10 -33.50
N ALA A 5 54.93 -1.23 -32.28
CA ALA A 5 54.22 -1.84 -31.17
C ALA A 5 52.90 -1.10 -30.95
N ALA A 6 51.80 -1.85 -30.89
CA ALA A 6 50.50 -1.30 -30.50
C ALA A 6 50.62 -0.71 -29.08
N PRO A 7 50.00 0.45 -28.81
CA PRO A 7 50.04 1.04 -27.47
C PRO A 7 49.42 0.05 -26.46
N PRO A 8 49.93 -0.01 -25.22
CA PRO A 8 49.37 -0.86 -24.18
C PRO A 8 47.89 -0.50 -23.98
N SER A 9 47.00 -1.50 -24.00
CA SER A 9 45.57 -1.27 -23.77
C SER A 9 45.40 -0.66 -22.38
N GLU A 10 44.89 0.57 -22.31
CA GLU A 10 44.54 1.18 -21.04
C GLU A 10 43.59 0.26 -20.26
N ALA A 11 43.88 0.06 -18.97
CA ALA A 11 43.01 -0.73 -18.11
C ALA A 11 41.61 -0.10 -18.11
N PRO A 12 40.53 -0.90 -18.19
CA PRO A 12 39.18 -0.38 -18.25
C PRO A 12 38.86 0.45 -16.99
N PHE A 13 38.18 1.58 -17.17
CA PHE A 13 37.74 2.42 -16.06
C PHE A 13 36.81 1.63 -15.12
N VAL A 14 37.12 1.65 -13.82
CA VAL A 14 36.29 1.05 -12.76
C VAL A 14 35.79 2.15 -11.84
N ASN A 15 34.48 2.40 -11.85
CA ASN A 15 33.86 3.29 -10.89
C ASN A 15 33.88 2.67 -9.49
N ARG A 16 34.85 3.08 -8.65
CA ARG A 16 34.96 2.59 -7.26
C ARG A 16 33.86 3.11 -6.32
N ARG A 17 33.00 4.03 -6.79
CA ARG A 17 31.80 4.46 -6.05
C ARG A 17 30.59 3.56 -6.28
N ASP A 18 30.65 2.62 -7.22
CA ASP A 18 29.59 1.65 -7.45
C ASP A 18 29.53 0.66 -6.26
N PRO A 19 28.46 0.66 -5.43
CA PRO A 19 28.38 -0.20 -4.26
C PRO A 19 28.47 -1.69 -4.59
N ALA A 20 28.01 -2.11 -5.77
CA ALA A 20 28.08 -3.50 -6.21
C ALA A 20 29.52 -3.95 -6.56
N LYS A 21 30.43 -3.00 -6.78
CA LYS A 21 31.84 -3.25 -7.12
C LYS A 21 32.79 -2.94 -5.97
N ALA A 22 32.27 -2.76 -4.76
CA ALA A 22 33.08 -2.55 -3.58
C ALA A 22 34.03 -3.74 -3.36
N LEU A 23 35.30 -3.45 -3.07
CA LEU A 23 36.35 -4.44 -2.82
C LEU A 23 36.78 -4.38 -1.35
N GLY A 24 37.04 -5.55 -0.76
CA GLY A 24 37.63 -5.69 0.55
C GLY A 24 39.14 -5.41 0.57
N PRO A 25 39.78 -5.44 1.76
CA PRO A 25 41.22 -5.21 1.91
C PRO A 25 42.11 -6.20 1.14
N ASP A 26 41.59 -7.40 0.84
CA ASP A 26 42.26 -8.46 0.09
C ASP A 26 42.09 -8.32 -1.44
N GLY A 27 41.41 -7.26 -1.90
CA GLY A 27 41.13 -6.99 -3.31
C GLY A 27 40.00 -7.85 -3.90
N ARG A 28 39.33 -8.70 -3.10
CA ARG A 28 38.15 -9.47 -3.51
C ARG A 28 36.88 -8.65 -3.32
N PRO A 29 35.74 -9.05 -3.90
CA PRO A 29 34.46 -8.41 -3.61
C PRO A 29 34.23 -8.31 -2.10
N GLN A 30 33.86 -7.13 -1.62
CA GLN A 30 33.58 -6.92 -0.20
C GLN A 30 32.42 -7.81 0.23
N VAL A 31 32.50 -8.38 1.43
CA VAL A 31 31.47 -9.21 2.04
C VAL A 31 31.12 -8.69 3.43
N SER A 32 29.90 -8.95 3.88
CA SER A 32 29.46 -8.69 5.24
C SER A 32 30.12 -9.66 6.23
N ARG A 33 30.09 -9.34 7.52
CA ARG A 33 30.53 -10.26 8.57
C ARG A 33 29.66 -11.51 8.62
N ARG A 34 30.25 -12.64 9.02
CA ARG A 34 29.55 -13.86 9.43
C ARG A 34 29.63 -13.96 10.96
N ALA A 35 28.56 -14.41 11.61
CA ALA A 35 28.64 -14.70 13.05
C ALA A 35 29.67 -15.83 13.32
N PRO A 36 30.32 -15.85 14.49
CA PRO A 36 31.35 -16.85 14.81
C PRO A 36 30.92 -18.30 14.57
N LYS A 37 29.64 -18.63 14.84
CA LYS A 37 29.02 -19.94 14.58
C LYS A 37 29.18 -20.44 13.14
N TRP A 38 29.29 -19.54 12.16
CA TRP A 38 29.43 -19.87 10.74
C TRP A 38 30.75 -19.38 10.12
N ALA A 39 31.75 -19.04 10.94
CA ALA A 39 33.04 -18.55 10.44
C ALA A 39 33.75 -19.56 9.52
N ASP A 40 33.63 -20.86 9.82
CA ASP A 40 34.28 -21.95 9.08
C ASP A 40 33.40 -22.55 7.97
N VAL A 41 32.21 -21.99 7.70
CA VAL A 41 31.36 -22.46 6.60
C VAL A 41 32.02 -22.07 5.28
N PRO A 42 32.28 -23.02 4.35
CA PRO A 42 32.85 -22.71 3.04
C PRO A 42 31.98 -21.72 2.26
N ASP A 43 32.63 -20.83 1.51
CA ASP A 43 31.95 -19.78 0.73
C ASP A 43 30.92 -20.37 -0.23
N GLU A 44 31.19 -21.52 -0.85
CA GLU A 44 30.25 -22.18 -1.77
C GLU A 44 28.95 -22.59 -1.08
N LYS A 45 28.99 -22.94 0.22
CA LYS A 45 27.79 -23.22 1.02
C LYS A 45 27.13 -21.95 1.50
N TRP A 46 27.91 -20.97 1.95
CA TRP A 46 27.38 -19.70 2.41
C TRP A 46 26.61 -18.96 1.31
N ASP A 47 27.11 -19.03 0.07
CA ASP A 47 26.52 -18.40 -1.10
C ASP A 47 25.39 -19.23 -1.74
N ASP A 48 25.12 -20.46 -1.25
CA ASP A 48 23.95 -21.24 -1.65
C ASP A 48 22.71 -20.82 -0.84
N TRP A 49 21.75 -20.21 -1.54
CA TRP A 49 20.50 -19.78 -0.91
C TRP A 49 19.69 -20.94 -0.31
N ARG A 50 19.86 -22.17 -0.81
CA ARG A 50 19.21 -23.36 -0.25
C ARG A 50 19.83 -23.73 1.09
N TRP A 51 21.15 -23.68 1.19
CA TRP A 51 21.85 -23.89 2.46
C TRP A 51 21.40 -22.85 3.50
N GLN A 52 21.32 -21.58 3.12
CA GLN A 52 20.83 -20.51 4.01
C GLN A 52 19.41 -20.79 4.53
N LEU A 53 18.48 -21.25 3.67
CA LEU A 53 17.12 -21.60 4.08
C LEU A 53 17.05 -22.85 4.97
N SER A 54 17.90 -23.84 4.72
CA SER A 54 17.96 -25.07 5.51
C SER A 54 18.66 -24.90 6.87
N ASN A 55 19.43 -23.83 7.07
CA ASN A 55 20.17 -23.56 8.30
C ASN A 55 19.63 -22.33 9.05
N ARG A 56 18.37 -21.97 8.81
CA ARG A 56 17.72 -20.88 9.56
C ARG A 56 17.66 -21.23 11.03
N VAL A 57 17.89 -20.24 11.88
CA VAL A 57 17.73 -20.37 13.32
C VAL A 57 16.33 -19.93 13.72
N ASN A 58 15.71 -20.66 14.64
CA ASN A 58 14.35 -20.39 15.10
C ASN A 58 14.10 -20.73 16.57
N GLU A 59 14.97 -21.51 17.20
CA GLU A 59 14.86 -21.84 18.61
C GLU A 59 15.68 -20.89 19.49
N LEU A 60 15.22 -20.70 20.74
CA LEU A 60 15.89 -19.85 21.73
C LEU A 60 17.38 -20.17 21.86
N HIS A 61 17.72 -21.45 22.07
CA HIS A 61 19.10 -21.88 22.28
C HIS A 61 19.98 -21.65 21.03
N GLU A 62 19.44 -21.80 19.82
CA GLU A 62 20.19 -21.56 18.59
C GLU A 62 20.55 -20.09 18.40
N ILE A 63 19.67 -19.19 18.86
CA ILE A 63 19.84 -17.74 18.80
C ILE A 63 20.80 -17.29 19.91
N GLU A 64 20.76 -17.89 21.11
CA GLU A 64 21.71 -17.62 22.20
C GLU A 64 23.17 -17.97 21.84
N GLU A 65 23.38 -18.90 20.90
CA GLU A 65 24.71 -19.18 20.36
C GLU A 65 25.28 -18.03 19.48
N VAL A 66 24.43 -17.08 19.08
CA VAL A 66 24.79 -15.99 18.16
C VAL A 66 24.69 -14.62 18.82
N LEU A 67 23.73 -14.41 19.72
CA LEU A 67 23.37 -13.12 20.30
C LEU A 67 23.31 -13.17 21.83
N ASP A 68 23.76 -12.10 22.48
CA ASP A 68 23.48 -11.89 23.90
C ASP A 68 22.02 -11.45 24.06
N LEU A 69 21.14 -12.37 24.45
CA LEU A 69 19.71 -12.08 24.60
C LEU A 69 19.40 -11.33 25.89
N THR A 70 18.46 -10.39 25.79
CA THR A 70 17.80 -9.75 26.93
C THR A 70 16.72 -10.67 27.51
N ASP A 71 16.30 -10.41 28.75
CA ASP A 71 15.25 -11.20 29.39
C ASP A 71 13.92 -11.12 28.63
N GLU A 72 13.60 -9.97 28.05
CA GLU A 72 12.39 -9.79 27.25
C GLU A 72 12.43 -10.56 25.92
N GLU A 73 13.60 -10.71 25.31
CA GLU A 73 13.74 -11.54 24.11
C GLU A 73 13.66 -13.03 24.44
N ARG A 74 14.19 -13.45 25.60
CA ARG A 74 13.99 -14.81 26.09
C ARG A 74 12.50 -15.09 26.31
N GLU A 75 11.78 -14.13 26.89
CA GLU A 75 10.32 -14.22 27.05
C GLU A 75 9.62 -14.34 25.70
N GLY A 76 9.94 -13.45 24.74
CA GLY A 76 9.35 -13.45 23.41
C GLY A 76 9.63 -14.73 22.62
N LEU A 77 10.86 -15.24 22.68
CA LEU A 77 11.26 -16.51 22.03
C LEU A 77 10.64 -17.73 22.70
N SER A 78 10.35 -17.66 24.00
CA SER A 78 9.74 -18.77 24.76
C SER A 78 8.22 -18.74 24.74
N ALA A 79 7.59 -17.66 24.26
CA ALA A 79 6.14 -17.55 24.21
C ALA A 79 5.52 -18.66 23.34
N PRO A 80 4.46 -19.35 23.83
CA PRO A 80 3.85 -20.48 23.13
C PRO A 80 3.17 -20.07 21.82
N ASP A 81 2.48 -18.93 21.85
CA ASP A 81 1.71 -18.40 20.72
C ASP A 81 2.49 -17.32 19.94
N LYS A 82 3.82 -17.37 20.00
CA LYS A 82 4.66 -16.41 19.26
C LYS A 82 4.44 -16.53 17.75
N PHE A 83 4.40 -15.40 17.07
CA PHE A 83 4.50 -15.39 15.62
C PHE A 83 5.81 -16.06 15.18
N ARG A 84 5.75 -16.84 14.10
CA ARG A 84 6.84 -17.70 13.62
C ARG A 84 8.19 -16.96 13.60
N VAL A 85 9.22 -17.65 14.07
CA VAL A 85 10.62 -17.21 13.99
C VAL A 85 11.32 -18.13 13.01
N ASP A 86 12.01 -17.54 12.05
CA ASP A 86 13.06 -18.19 11.24
C ASP A 86 13.94 -17.04 10.74
N ILE A 87 15.25 -17.14 10.92
CA ILE A 87 16.21 -16.11 10.51
C ILE A 87 17.34 -16.76 9.74
N THR A 88 17.67 -16.26 8.55
CA THR A 88 18.78 -16.81 7.75
C THR A 88 20.12 -16.56 8.47
N PRO A 89 21.08 -17.50 8.36
CA PRO A 89 22.45 -17.30 8.87
C PRO A 89 23.05 -15.97 8.40
N TYR A 90 22.84 -15.62 7.13
CA TYR A 90 23.26 -14.33 6.58
C TYR A 90 22.67 -13.15 7.35
N PHE A 91 21.35 -13.11 7.55
CA PHE A 91 20.70 -11.92 8.10
C PHE A 91 20.96 -11.76 9.60
N ILE A 92 20.93 -12.86 10.37
CA ILE A 92 21.25 -12.79 11.81
C ILE A 92 22.72 -12.39 12.05
N SER A 93 23.64 -12.73 11.13
CA SER A 93 25.05 -12.31 11.22
C SER A 93 25.25 -10.80 11.06
N LEU A 94 24.25 -10.07 10.54
CA LEU A 94 24.32 -8.62 10.43
C LEU A 94 24.06 -7.90 11.76
N ILE A 95 23.44 -8.57 12.72
CA ILE A 95 23.11 -7.99 14.05
C ILE A 95 24.39 -7.80 14.86
N ASP A 96 24.52 -6.65 15.54
CA ASP A 96 25.52 -6.50 16.58
C ASP A 96 25.10 -7.29 17.84
N PRO A 97 25.85 -8.33 18.25
CA PRO A 97 25.43 -9.20 19.35
C PRO A 97 25.35 -8.48 20.70
N HIS A 98 26.05 -7.35 20.85
CA HIS A 98 26.14 -6.61 22.11
C HIS A 98 25.26 -5.35 22.17
N ASP A 99 24.60 -4.99 21.06
CA ASP A 99 23.67 -3.87 21.00
C ASP A 99 22.22 -4.37 21.05
N PRO A 100 21.52 -4.24 22.20
CA PRO A 100 20.12 -4.62 22.31
C PRO A 100 19.19 -3.71 21.50
N ASP A 101 19.65 -2.51 21.11
CA ASP A 101 18.89 -1.55 20.30
C ASP A 101 19.24 -1.63 18.80
N ASP A 102 20.01 -2.65 18.38
CA ASP A 102 20.36 -2.86 16.97
C ASP A 102 19.09 -2.89 16.09
N PRO A 103 19.02 -2.07 15.02
CA PRO A 103 17.82 -1.92 14.21
C PRO A 103 17.52 -3.15 13.35
N ILE A 104 18.49 -4.02 13.07
CA ILE A 104 18.28 -5.30 12.39
C ILE A 104 17.68 -6.29 13.39
N ARG A 105 18.22 -6.36 14.61
CA ARG A 105 17.78 -7.22 15.71
C ARG A 105 16.30 -7.04 16.02
N ARG A 106 15.89 -5.78 16.22
CA ARG A 106 14.50 -5.40 16.50
C ARG A 106 13.51 -5.91 15.44
N GLN A 107 13.95 -6.10 14.20
CA GLN A 107 13.05 -6.52 13.13
C GLN A 107 12.79 -8.02 13.07
N VAL A 108 13.58 -8.86 13.75
CA VAL A 108 13.52 -10.34 13.62
C VAL A 108 13.55 -11.11 14.93
N ILE A 109 14.07 -10.55 16.02
CA ILE A 109 14.05 -11.19 17.35
C ILE A 109 12.76 -10.78 18.08
N PRO A 110 11.93 -11.75 18.53
CA PRO A 110 10.69 -11.43 19.21
C PRO A 110 10.91 -10.86 20.60
N LEU A 111 10.01 -9.97 21.02
CA LEU A 111 9.95 -9.44 22.38
C LEU A 111 8.71 -9.97 23.12
N GLY A 112 8.79 -10.15 24.44
CA GLY A 112 7.65 -10.51 25.29
C GLY A 112 6.45 -9.57 25.10
N ARG A 113 6.71 -8.26 24.91
CA ARG A 113 5.65 -7.25 24.65
C ARG A 113 4.87 -7.44 23.34
N GLU A 114 5.29 -8.33 22.44
CA GLU A 114 4.47 -8.67 21.26
C GLU A 114 3.14 -9.34 21.64
N GLN A 115 3.08 -9.99 22.80
CA GLN A 115 1.88 -10.64 23.31
C GLN A 115 0.87 -9.64 23.93
N GLN A 116 1.22 -8.35 23.98
CA GLN A 116 0.37 -7.32 24.56
C GLN A 116 -0.55 -6.72 23.51
N ALA A 117 -1.87 -6.89 23.72
CA ALA A 117 -2.88 -6.23 22.91
C ALA A 117 -2.83 -4.70 23.08
N PHE A 118 -3.21 -3.97 22.03
CA PHE A 118 -3.32 -2.52 22.04
C PHE A 118 -4.65 -2.05 21.45
N THR A 119 -5.02 -0.80 21.74
CA THR A 119 -6.27 -0.20 21.24
C THR A 119 -6.32 -0.19 19.71
N ALA A 120 -7.42 -0.69 19.16
CA ALA A 120 -7.67 -0.85 17.72
C ALA A 120 -6.78 -1.90 17.01
N MET A 121 -6.13 -2.80 17.76
CA MET A 121 -5.49 -3.99 17.20
C MET A 121 -6.53 -4.87 16.47
N MET A 122 -6.16 -5.39 15.31
CA MET A 122 -6.99 -6.26 14.47
C MET A 122 -6.10 -7.34 13.84
N GLU A 123 -6.62 -8.55 13.74
CA GLU A 123 -5.94 -9.66 13.04
C GLU A 123 -5.71 -9.32 11.54
N ASP A 124 -6.75 -8.80 10.87
CA ASP A 124 -6.70 -8.30 9.49
C ASP A 124 -7.12 -6.82 9.45
N SER A 125 -6.20 -5.94 9.87
CA SER A 125 -6.47 -4.49 9.90
C SER A 125 -6.77 -3.91 8.52
N LEU A 126 -6.26 -4.50 7.44
CA LEU A 126 -6.39 -4.01 6.08
C LEU A 126 -7.57 -4.63 5.30
N ALA A 127 -8.34 -5.49 5.96
CA ALA A 127 -9.48 -6.21 5.37
C ALA A 127 -9.10 -6.93 4.05
N GLU A 128 -7.90 -7.51 4.00
CA GLU A 128 -7.43 -8.28 2.85
C GLU A 128 -8.32 -9.48 2.58
N ASP A 129 -8.72 -10.20 3.63
CA ASP A 129 -9.49 -11.43 3.50
C ASP A 129 -10.94 -11.11 3.11
N ARG A 130 -11.48 -10.00 3.62
CA ARG A 130 -12.81 -9.49 3.25
C ARG A 130 -12.89 -9.06 1.78
N HIS A 131 -11.79 -8.56 1.22
CA HIS A 131 -11.70 -8.13 -0.18
C HIS A 131 -11.11 -9.22 -1.09
N SER A 132 -11.22 -10.50 -0.71
CA SER A 132 -10.66 -11.63 -1.44
C SER A 132 -11.73 -12.39 -2.26
N PRO A 133 -11.92 -12.12 -3.56
CA PRO A 133 -12.88 -12.84 -4.40
C PRO A 133 -12.60 -14.35 -4.55
N VAL A 134 -11.36 -14.77 -4.38
CA VAL A 134 -10.91 -16.17 -4.32
C VAL A 134 -9.75 -16.27 -3.32
N PRO A 135 -9.45 -17.45 -2.74
CA PRO A 135 -8.35 -17.58 -1.78
C PRO A 135 -7.01 -17.04 -2.30
N GLY A 136 -6.39 -16.14 -1.51
CA GLY A 136 -5.09 -15.56 -1.82
C GLY A 136 -5.10 -14.50 -2.93
N LEU A 137 -6.25 -13.99 -3.37
CA LEU A 137 -6.30 -12.87 -4.30
C LEU A 137 -7.13 -11.73 -3.72
N VAL A 138 -6.47 -10.62 -3.37
CA VAL A 138 -7.13 -9.44 -2.82
C VAL A 138 -7.39 -8.43 -3.93
N HIS A 139 -8.66 -8.10 -4.17
CA HIS A 139 -9.08 -7.12 -5.18
C HIS A 139 -9.78 -5.93 -4.50
N ARG A 140 -8.96 -5.03 -3.96
CA ARG A 140 -9.40 -3.86 -3.20
C ARG A 140 -9.59 -2.60 -4.07
N TYR A 141 -8.70 -2.40 -5.04
CA TYR A 141 -8.70 -1.22 -5.91
C TYR A 141 -9.29 -1.56 -7.27
N PRO A 142 -9.75 -0.59 -8.06
CA PRO A 142 -10.50 -0.88 -9.28
C PRO A 142 -9.74 -1.73 -10.31
N ASP A 143 -8.45 -1.44 -10.49
CA ASP A 143 -7.67 -1.88 -11.66
C ASP A 143 -6.55 -2.87 -11.33
N ARG A 144 -6.42 -3.29 -10.06
CA ARG A 144 -5.25 -4.04 -9.62
C ARG A 144 -5.52 -4.97 -8.45
N VAL A 145 -4.77 -6.05 -8.41
CA VAL A 145 -4.90 -7.10 -7.39
C VAL A 145 -3.57 -7.35 -6.68
N LEU A 146 -3.69 -7.91 -5.48
CA LEU A 146 -2.59 -8.54 -4.75
C LEU A 146 -2.81 -10.06 -4.78
N MET A 147 -1.83 -10.80 -5.31
CA MET A 147 -1.84 -12.26 -5.44
C MET A 147 -0.85 -12.87 -4.45
N LEU A 148 -1.37 -13.48 -3.40
CA LEU A 148 -0.61 -14.24 -2.41
C LEU A 148 -0.31 -15.63 -2.99
N VAL A 149 0.97 -15.90 -3.26
CA VAL A 149 1.39 -17.16 -3.90
C VAL A 149 1.98 -18.15 -2.92
N THR A 150 2.37 -17.69 -1.73
CA THR A 150 2.87 -18.52 -0.63
C THR A 150 2.68 -17.82 0.71
N THR A 151 2.70 -18.56 1.81
CA THR A 151 2.80 -18.01 3.18
C THR A 151 4.24 -18.04 3.72
N GLN A 152 5.23 -18.54 2.97
CA GLN A 152 6.61 -18.68 3.45
C GLN A 152 7.46 -17.44 3.19
N CYS A 153 8.31 -17.09 4.16
CA CYS A 153 9.35 -16.07 4.03
C CYS A 153 10.74 -16.68 4.25
N ALA A 154 11.79 -16.05 3.72
CA ALA A 154 13.17 -16.41 4.06
C ALA A 154 13.47 -16.12 5.54
N SER A 155 13.04 -14.96 6.03
CA SER A 155 12.98 -14.64 7.46
C SER A 155 11.71 -13.89 7.79
N TYR A 156 11.27 -13.95 9.05
CA TYR A 156 9.97 -13.39 9.47
C TYR A 156 10.13 -12.08 10.22
N CYS A 157 9.52 -11.02 9.70
CA CYS A 157 9.54 -9.68 10.29
C CYS A 157 8.62 -9.63 11.51
N ARG A 158 9.07 -9.06 12.63
CA ARG A 158 8.23 -8.91 13.85
C ARG A 158 7.07 -7.91 13.72
N TYR A 159 7.03 -7.15 12.63
CA TYR A 159 5.98 -6.18 12.30
C TYR A 159 5.18 -6.62 11.05
N CYS A 160 5.12 -7.91 10.75
CA CYS A 160 4.48 -8.44 9.55
C CYS A 160 2.96 -8.15 9.54
N THR A 161 2.48 -7.34 8.58
CA THR A 161 1.05 -7.06 8.36
C THR A 161 0.18 -8.32 8.16
N ARG A 162 0.80 -9.42 7.72
CA ARG A 162 0.11 -10.69 7.43
C ARG A 162 0.46 -11.79 8.43
N SER A 163 0.86 -11.42 9.66
CA SER A 163 1.20 -12.37 10.71
C SER A 163 0.12 -13.42 10.99
N ARG A 164 -1.15 -13.10 10.71
CA ARG A 164 -2.30 -14.02 10.78
C ARG A 164 -2.20 -15.28 9.88
N ILE A 165 -1.51 -15.22 8.74
CA ILE A 165 -1.43 -16.33 7.77
C ILE A 165 0.00 -16.67 7.36
N VAL A 166 0.91 -15.69 7.34
CA VAL A 166 2.31 -15.88 6.94
C VAL A 166 3.02 -16.74 7.99
N GLY A 167 3.79 -17.72 7.54
CA GLY A 167 4.48 -18.65 8.44
C GLY A 167 3.65 -19.86 8.86
N ASP A 168 2.33 -19.84 8.68
CA ASP A 168 1.48 -21.01 8.89
C ASP A 168 1.51 -21.93 7.64
N PRO A 169 2.05 -23.16 7.73
CA PRO A 169 2.07 -24.09 6.62
C PRO A 169 0.67 -24.60 6.21
N THR A 170 -0.31 -24.53 7.10
CA THR A 170 -1.69 -24.97 6.82
C THR A 170 -2.48 -23.97 5.97
N GLN A 171 -2.03 -22.70 5.95
CA GLN A 171 -2.61 -21.61 5.18
C GLN A 171 -1.94 -21.39 3.82
N ASN A 172 -1.02 -22.29 3.41
CA ASN A 172 -0.25 -22.11 2.19
C ASN A 172 -1.07 -22.40 0.92
N PHE A 173 -0.74 -21.71 -0.18
CA PHE A 173 -1.48 -21.79 -1.43
C PHE A 173 -0.96 -22.92 -2.31
N ASN A 174 -1.87 -23.76 -2.78
CA ASN A 174 -1.55 -24.88 -3.69
C ASN A 174 -1.88 -24.53 -5.15
N ARG A 175 -1.59 -25.47 -6.07
CA ARG A 175 -1.83 -25.28 -7.50
C ARG A 175 -3.29 -24.96 -7.86
N LYS A 176 -4.27 -25.53 -7.13
CA LYS A 176 -5.69 -25.26 -7.35
C LYS A 176 -6.03 -23.81 -6.97
N ASP A 177 -5.43 -23.30 -5.91
CA ASP A 177 -5.60 -21.90 -5.50
C ASP A 177 -4.99 -20.98 -6.55
N HIS A 178 -3.75 -21.23 -7.00
CA HIS A 178 -3.10 -20.44 -8.06
C HIS A 178 -3.92 -20.43 -9.36
N GLU A 179 -4.50 -21.56 -9.77
CA GLU A 179 -5.37 -21.60 -10.95
C GLU A 179 -6.67 -20.82 -10.74
N ALA A 180 -7.29 -20.90 -9.56
CA ALA A 180 -8.48 -20.11 -9.23
C ALA A 180 -8.20 -18.59 -9.27
N GLN A 181 -7.02 -18.18 -8.81
CA GLN A 181 -6.54 -16.80 -8.89
C GLN A 181 -6.36 -16.36 -10.35
N LEU A 182 -5.72 -17.18 -11.20
CA LEU A 182 -5.56 -16.89 -12.63
C LEU A 182 -6.92 -16.84 -13.35
N GLU A 183 -7.83 -17.74 -13.04
CA GLU A 183 -9.16 -17.78 -13.65
C GLU A 183 -10.00 -16.54 -13.29
N TYR A 184 -9.90 -16.07 -12.05
CA TYR A 184 -10.48 -14.78 -11.66
C TYR A 184 -9.93 -13.65 -12.54
N LEU A 185 -8.63 -13.62 -12.80
CA LEU A 185 -8.00 -12.57 -13.63
C LEU A 185 -8.44 -12.66 -15.08
N ARG A 186 -8.56 -13.87 -15.66
CA ARG A 186 -9.05 -14.07 -17.04
C ARG A 186 -10.45 -13.49 -17.25
N ARG A 187 -11.35 -13.66 -16.27
CA ARG A 187 -12.74 -13.16 -16.36
C ARG A 187 -12.93 -11.71 -15.93
N THR A 188 -11.88 -11.02 -15.47
CA THR A 188 -11.97 -9.68 -14.88
C THR A 188 -11.09 -8.68 -15.64
N PRO A 189 -11.49 -8.24 -16.86
CA PRO A 189 -10.65 -7.46 -17.77
C PRO A 189 -10.31 -6.04 -17.29
N GLN A 190 -10.96 -5.55 -16.23
CA GLN A 190 -10.60 -4.27 -15.61
C GLN A 190 -9.24 -4.31 -14.89
N VAL A 191 -8.81 -5.50 -14.45
CA VAL A 191 -7.54 -5.68 -13.75
C VAL A 191 -6.41 -5.61 -14.76
N ARG A 192 -5.44 -4.73 -14.55
CA ARG A 192 -4.27 -4.56 -15.43
C ARG A 192 -2.94 -4.74 -14.72
N ASP A 193 -2.93 -4.64 -13.39
CA ASP A 193 -1.74 -4.70 -12.54
C ASP A 193 -1.90 -5.81 -11.50
N VAL A 194 -0.96 -6.76 -11.51
CA VAL A 194 -0.94 -7.87 -10.56
C VAL A 194 0.34 -7.79 -9.72
N LEU A 195 0.17 -7.63 -8.41
CA LEU A 195 1.25 -7.70 -7.44
C LEU A 195 1.35 -9.11 -6.86
N ILE A 196 2.38 -9.85 -7.22
CA ILE A 196 2.75 -11.12 -6.58
C ILE A 196 3.37 -10.82 -5.21
N SER A 197 2.80 -11.39 -4.15
CA SER A 197 3.26 -11.26 -2.76
C SER A 197 2.83 -12.50 -1.95
N GLY A 198 2.61 -12.35 -0.65
CA GLY A 198 2.28 -13.43 0.27
C GLY A 198 3.12 -13.30 1.54
N GLY A 199 3.82 -14.38 1.87
CA GLY A 199 5.12 -14.29 2.50
C GLY A 199 6.11 -13.67 1.51
N ASP A 200 6.81 -14.50 0.73
CA ASP A 200 7.71 -14.01 -0.32
C ASP A 200 7.81 -15.00 -1.49
N GLY A 201 7.36 -14.57 -2.68
CA GLY A 201 7.34 -15.40 -3.88
C GLY A 201 8.71 -15.92 -4.33
N LEU A 202 9.81 -15.26 -3.98
CA LEU A 202 11.16 -15.69 -4.36
C LEU A 202 11.67 -16.87 -3.52
N THR A 203 10.96 -17.27 -2.46
CA THR A 203 11.21 -18.51 -1.71
C THR A 203 10.72 -19.76 -2.44
N LEU A 204 9.82 -19.60 -3.42
CA LEU A 204 9.28 -20.71 -4.19
C LEU A 204 10.35 -21.35 -5.08
N ALA A 205 10.17 -22.65 -5.34
CA ALA A 205 10.97 -23.35 -6.34
C ALA A 205 10.89 -22.62 -7.71
N PRO A 206 12.02 -22.44 -8.42
CA PRO A 206 12.06 -21.64 -9.64
C PRO A 206 10.97 -22.00 -10.68
N LYS A 207 10.75 -23.31 -10.91
CA LYS A 207 9.73 -23.80 -11.84
C LYS A 207 8.31 -23.42 -11.45
N LEU A 208 7.98 -23.42 -10.16
CA LEU A 208 6.66 -23.03 -9.68
C LEU A 208 6.45 -21.52 -9.84
N PHE A 209 7.45 -20.73 -9.43
CA PHE A 209 7.39 -19.27 -9.56
C PHE A 209 7.28 -18.83 -11.03
N GLU A 210 8.07 -19.43 -11.93
CA GLU A 210 7.99 -19.18 -13.36
C GLU A 210 6.62 -19.56 -13.95
N SER A 211 6.00 -20.66 -13.47
CA SER A 211 4.66 -21.05 -13.95
C SER A 211 3.59 -20.01 -13.63
N ILE A 212 3.71 -19.32 -12.50
CA ILE A 212 2.81 -18.21 -12.11
C ILE A 212 3.04 -16.99 -13.01
N LEU A 213 4.30 -16.59 -13.21
CA LEU A 213 4.64 -15.47 -14.09
C LEU A 213 4.17 -15.71 -15.53
N ARG A 214 4.38 -16.92 -16.04
CA ARG A 214 3.88 -17.33 -17.35
C ARG A 214 2.36 -17.26 -17.42
N GLY A 215 1.66 -17.83 -16.43
CA GLY A 215 0.20 -17.81 -16.38
C GLY A 215 -0.38 -16.39 -16.40
N LEU A 216 0.25 -15.46 -15.68
CA LEU A 216 -0.13 -14.04 -15.71
C LEU A 216 0.10 -13.40 -17.08
N ARG A 217 1.21 -13.72 -17.74
CA ARG A 217 1.57 -13.16 -19.05
C ARG A 217 0.76 -13.73 -20.21
N GLU A 218 0.13 -14.88 -20.04
CA GLU A 218 -0.82 -15.42 -21.00
C GLU A 218 -2.17 -14.67 -20.99
N ILE A 219 -2.42 -13.82 -19.98
CA ILE A 219 -3.64 -13.01 -19.87
C ILE A 219 -3.43 -11.65 -20.55
N GLN A 220 -4.08 -11.41 -21.69
CA GLN A 220 -3.82 -10.27 -22.58
C GLN A 220 -4.00 -8.90 -21.92
N HIS A 221 -4.98 -8.73 -21.03
CA HIS A 221 -5.27 -7.45 -20.38
C HIS A 221 -4.37 -7.15 -19.17
N ILE A 222 -3.52 -8.09 -18.74
CA ILE A 222 -2.55 -7.84 -17.67
C ILE A 222 -1.32 -7.14 -18.25
N GLU A 223 -1.31 -5.82 -18.09
CA GLU A 223 -0.25 -4.95 -18.56
C GLU A 223 1.01 -5.09 -17.69
N ILE A 224 0.85 -4.98 -16.37
CA ILE A 224 1.94 -4.87 -15.41
C ILE A 224 1.90 -6.04 -14.45
N VAL A 225 3.03 -6.72 -14.30
CA VAL A 225 3.25 -7.65 -13.20
C VAL A 225 4.31 -7.03 -12.28
N ARG A 226 4.09 -7.13 -10.98
CA ARG A 226 5.00 -6.62 -9.96
C ARG A 226 5.25 -7.69 -8.90
N ILE A 227 6.44 -7.69 -8.33
CA ILE A 227 6.81 -8.61 -7.26
C ILE A 227 7.06 -7.79 -6.00
N GLY A 228 6.42 -8.14 -4.89
CA GLY A 228 6.81 -7.70 -3.55
C GLY A 228 7.73 -8.75 -2.93
N SER A 229 8.95 -8.38 -2.56
CA SER A 229 9.90 -9.34 -2.01
C SER A 229 10.88 -8.68 -1.05
N ARG A 230 11.11 -9.33 0.09
CA ARG A 230 12.17 -9.01 1.05
C ARG A 230 13.34 -9.98 0.96
N VAL A 231 13.23 -11.06 0.17
CA VAL A 231 14.30 -12.03 -0.09
C VAL A 231 15.62 -11.37 -0.49
N PRO A 232 15.69 -10.35 -1.37
CA PRO A 232 16.99 -9.72 -1.67
C PRO A 232 17.67 -9.08 -0.45
N VAL A 233 16.93 -8.78 0.61
CA VAL A 233 17.43 -8.24 1.89
C VAL A 233 17.80 -9.36 2.86
N PHE A 234 16.93 -10.36 3.03
CA PHE A 234 17.15 -11.48 3.95
C PHE A 234 18.06 -12.59 3.41
N LEU A 235 18.16 -12.70 2.10
CA LEU A 235 18.76 -13.81 1.37
C LEU A 235 19.23 -13.32 -0.02
N PRO A 236 20.19 -12.38 -0.09
CA PRO A 236 20.69 -11.85 -1.36
C PRO A 236 21.23 -12.94 -2.30
N GLN A 237 21.68 -14.08 -1.75
CA GLN A 237 22.13 -15.27 -2.47
C GLN A 237 21.07 -15.83 -3.43
N ARG A 238 19.77 -15.61 -3.17
CA ARG A 238 18.68 -16.09 -4.02
C ARG A 238 18.62 -15.35 -5.36
N VAL A 239 19.23 -14.17 -5.44
CA VAL A 239 19.31 -13.34 -6.65
C VAL A 239 20.56 -13.72 -7.46
N ASP A 240 20.44 -14.84 -8.15
CA ASP A 240 21.45 -15.37 -9.06
C ASP A 240 21.14 -15.02 -10.53
N ASP A 241 22.05 -15.40 -11.43
CA ASP A 241 21.94 -15.09 -12.85
C ASP A 241 20.81 -15.91 -13.51
N GLU A 242 20.51 -17.11 -12.99
CA GLU A 242 19.40 -17.95 -13.44
C GLU A 242 18.04 -17.29 -13.16
N LEU A 243 17.85 -16.78 -11.93
CA LEU A 243 16.66 -16.02 -11.57
C LEU A 243 16.51 -14.79 -12.45
N CYS A 244 17.59 -14.00 -12.60
CA CYS A 244 17.55 -12.76 -13.38
C CYS A 244 17.21 -13.02 -14.86
N ALA A 245 17.84 -14.04 -15.47
CA ALA A 245 17.52 -14.48 -16.83
C ALA A 245 16.08 -14.99 -16.96
N MET A 246 15.54 -15.62 -15.92
CA MET A 246 14.12 -16.02 -15.88
C MET A 246 13.20 -14.80 -15.88
N LEU A 247 13.44 -13.84 -14.99
CA LEU A 247 12.62 -12.63 -14.82
C LEU A 247 12.60 -11.75 -16.08
N GLU A 248 13.74 -11.62 -16.78
CA GLU A 248 13.89 -10.79 -17.98
C GLU A 248 12.93 -11.20 -19.11
N LYS A 249 12.56 -12.50 -19.21
CA LYS A 249 11.61 -13.01 -20.21
C LYS A 249 10.20 -12.44 -20.07
N TYR A 250 9.85 -11.87 -18.91
CA TYR A 250 8.47 -11.52 -18.56
C TYR A 250 8.25 -10.02 -18.39
N HIS A 251 9.06 -9.17 -19.03
CA HIS A 251 8.85 -7.72 -19.06
C HIS A 251 7.49 -7.31 -19.68
N PRO A 252 6.89 -6.17 -19.28
CA PRO A 252 7.35 -5.19 -18.27
C PRO A 252 7.09 -5.64 -16.82
N LEU A 253 8.17 -5.95 -16.09
CA LEU A 253 8.14 -6.54 -14.75
C LEU A 253 8.82 -5.60 -13.74
N TRP A 254 8.15 -5.34 -12.61
CA TRP A 254 8.68 -4.49 -11.55
C TRP A 254 8.92 -5.30 -10.28
N ILE A 255 9.82 -4.82 -9.42
CA ILE A 255 10.03 -5.40 -8.10
C ILE A 255 10.10 -4.31 -7.04
N ASN A 256 9.34 -4.48 -5.95
CA ASN A 256 9.43 -3.64 -4.76
C ASN A 256 10.11 -4.45 -3.65
N LEU A 257 11.22 -3.91 -3.17
CA LEU A 257 12.00 -4.44 -2.05
C LEU A 257 11.53 -3.83 -0.73
N HIS A 258 11.97 -4.41 0.39
CA HIS A 258 11.58 -3.98 1.72
C HIS A 258 12.82 -3.78 2.61
N PHE A 259 13.35 -2.56 2.60
CA PHE A 259 14.41 -2.08 3.49
C PHE A 259 13.81 -1.09 4.49
N ASN A 260 14.23 -1.16 5.74
CA ASN A 260 13.88 -0.22 6.80
C ASN A 260 15.09 0.47 7.41
N HIS A 261 16.30 -0.07 7.26
CA HIS A 261 17.50 0.54 7.81
C HIS A 261 18.68 0.47 6.84
N ALA A 262 19.54 1.49 6.86
CA ALA A 262 20.69 1.62 5.99
C ALA A 262 21.75 0.51 6.20
N SER A 263 21.74 -0.15 7.36
CA SER A 263 22.59 -1.32 7.69
C SER A 263 22.20 -2.59 6.95
N GLU A 264 20.98 -2.67 6.42
CA GLU A 264 20.52 -3.81 5.63
C GLU A 264 21.08 -3.79 4.19
N ILE A 265 21.65 -2.67 3.75
CA ILE A 265 22.24 -2.50 2.42
C ILE A 265 23.73 -2.89 2.49
N THR A 266 23.97 -4.19 2.45
CA THR A 266 25.31 -4.80 2.46
C THR A 266 25.89 -4.89 1.05
N PRO A 267 27.19 -5.20 0.90
CA PRO A 267 27.79 -5.48 -0.41
C PRO A 267 27.08 -6.60 -1.20
N GLU A 268 26.62 -7.67 -0.52
CA GLU A 268 25.86 -8.78 -1.11
C GLU A 268 24.53 -8.29 -1.68
N VAL A 269 23.81 -7.47 -0.91
CA VAL A 269 22.55 -6.85 -1.32
C VAL A 269 22.78 -5.91 -2.50
N SER A 270 23.81 -5.07 -2.45
CA SER A 270 24.16 -4.17 -3.55
C SER A 270 24.41 -4.93 -4.86
N ARG A 271 25.09 -6.09 -4.80
CA ARG A 271 25.28 -6.97 -5.96
C ARG A 271 23.96 -7.59 -6.44
N ALA A 272 23.13 -8.09 -5.52
CA ALA A 272 21.82 -8.64 -5.86
C ALA A 272 20.92 -7.59 -6.57
N VAL A 273 20.89 -6.36 -6.05
CA VAL A 273 20.13 -5.26 -6.66
C VAL A 273 20.73 -4.84 -8.01
N ASP A 274 22.06 -4.81 -8.16
CA ASP A 274 22.71 -4.55 -9.45
C ASP A 274 22.30 -5.59 -10.50
N LYS A 275 22.21 -6.88 -10.15
CA LYS A 275 21.70 -7.92 -11.06
C LYS A 275 20.25 -7.67 -11.47
N LEU A 276 19.35 -7.39 -10.51
CA LEU A 276 17.93 -7.12 -10.80
C LEU A 276 17.76 -5.90 -11.73
N THR A 277 18.46 -4.81 -11.44
CA THR A 277 18.39 -3.58 -12.25
C THR A 277 18.99 -3.78 -13.64
N ARG A 278 20.06 -4.59 -13.79
CA ARG A 278 20.66 -4.93 -15.09
C ARG A 278 19.82 -5.90 -15.91
N ALA A 279 19.04 -6.76 -15.27
CA ALA A 279 17.99 -7.56 -15.93
C ALA A 279 16.80 -6.70 -16.40
N GLY A 280 16.87 -5.38 -16.20
CA GLY A 280 15.89 -4.41 -16.70
C GLY A 280 14.70 -4.18 -15.78
N LEU A 281 14.70 -4.71 -14.56
CA LEU A 281 13.60 -4.49 -13.62
C LEU A 281 13.72 -3.10 -12.97
N PRO A 282 12.67 -2.26 -13.04
CA PRO A 282 12.59 -1.11 -12.16
C PRO A 282 12.40 -1.58 -10.72
N VAL A 283 13.27 -1.09 -9.83
CA VAL A 283 13.30 -1.49 -8.42
C VAL A 283 12.79 -0.37 -7.53
N GLY A 284 11.73 -0.64 -6.78
CA GLY A 284 11.19 0.24 -5.73
C GLY A 284 11.55 -0.25 -4.33
N ASN A 285 11.38 0.60 -3.32
CA ASN A 285 11.49 0.23 -1.91
C ASN A 285 10.23 0.65 -1.13
N GLN A 286 9.77 -0.25 -0.28
CA GLN A 286 8.69 -0.06 0.66
C GLN A 286 9.24 -0.22 2.09
N SER A 287 9.41 0.89 2.80
CA SER A 287 9.74 0.89 4.23
C SER A 287 8.47 0.94 5.06
N VAL A 288 8.54 0.45 6.30
CA VAL A 288 7.56 0.70 7.36
C VAL A 288 8.24 1.61 8.39
N LEU A 289 7.50 2.59 8.88
CA LEU A 289 7.94 3.49 9.94
C LEU A 289 7.80 2.77 11.29
N LEU A 290 8.95 2.39 11.86
CA LEU A 290 9.04 1.52 13.03
C LEU A 290 9.80 2.25 14.16
N ALA A 291 9.17 2.32 15.33
CA ALA A 291 9.74 2.92 16.53
C ALA A 291 11.03 2.20 16.96
N GLY A 292 12.11 2.97 17.16
CA GLY A 292 13.43 2.47 17.53
C GLY A 292 14.15 1.71 16.41
N VAL A 293 13.71 1.84 15.15
CA VAL A 293 14.43 1.30 13.98
C VAL A 293 14.71 2.41 12.99
N ASN A 294 13.69 3.15 12.55
CA ASN A 294 13.84 4.16 11.50
C ASN A 294 12.92 5.38 11.67
N ASP A 295 12.44 5.62 12.89
CA ASP A 295 11.62 6.76 13.28
C ASP A 295 12.43 8.04 13.51
N CYS A 296 13.40 8.29 12.63
CA CYS A 296 14.30 9.44 12.67
C CYS A 296 14.56 9.95 11.25
N VAL A 297 14.46 11.28 11.05
CA VAL A 297 14.71 11.94 9.77
C VAL A 297 16.11 11.62 9.21
N ASN A 298 17.12 11.58 10.08
CA ASN A 298 18.50 11.34 9.67
C ASN A 298 18.72 9.89 9.23
N VAL A 299 18.13 8.93 9.95
CA VAL A 299 18.17 7.51 9.60
C VAL A 299 17.47 7.27 8.25
N GLN A 300 16.29 7.87 8.07
CA GLN A 300 15.57 7.81 6.79
C GLN A 300 16.36 8.45 5.66
N ARG A 301 17.02 9.60 5.90
CA ARG A 301 17.87 10.26 4.90
C ARG A 301 19.03 9.37 4.46
N GLU A 302 19.72 8.73 5.41
CA GLU A 302 20.78 7.79 5.10
C GLU A 302 20.26 6.61 4.26
N LEU A 303 19.13 6.02 4.68
CA LEU A 303 18.50 4.91 3.96
C LEU A 303 18.16 5.30 2.53
N ILE A 304 17.43 6.39 2.29
CA ILE A 304 17.00 6.76 0.93
C ILE A 304 18.18 7.11 0.03
N HIS A 305 19.26 7.67 0.57
CA HIS A 305 20.47 7.95 -0.20
C HIS A 305 21.15 6.66 -0.64
N LYS A 306 21.35 5.69 0.27
CA LYS A 306 21.90 4.38 -0.09
C LYS A 306 21.01 3.60 -1.06
N LEU A 307 19.68 3.70 -0.92
CA LEU A 307 18.73 3.10 -1.86
C LEU A 307 18.95 3.66 -3.28
N VAL A 308 19.02 4.99 -3.41
CA VAL A 308 19.23 5.66 -4.68
C VAL A 308 20.59 5.33 -5.30
N GLU A 309 21.65 5.26 -4.50
CA GLU A 309 22.99 4.82 -4.96
C GLU A 309 22.95 3.42 -5.58
N ASN A 310 22.06 2.56 -5.09
CA ASN A 310 21.82 1.21 -5.63
C ASN A 310 20.75 1.17 -6.74
N ARG A 311 20.29 2.32 -7.27
CA ARG A 311 19.18 2.43 -8.25
C ARG A 311 17.86 1.84 -7.74
N VAL A 312 17.63 1.89 -6.44
CA VAL A 312 16.34 1.57 -5.82
C VAL A 312 15.60 2.87 -5.54
N ARG A 313 14.38 3.00 -6.08
CA ARG A 313 13.54 4.18 -5.85
C ARG A 313 12.75 4.04 -4.54
N PRO A 314 12.93 4.93 -3.54
CA PRO A 314 12.03 4.99 -2.38
C PRO A 314 10.59 5.21 -2.87
N TYR A 315 9.71 4.24 -2.62
CA TYR A 315 8.34 4.25 -3.13
C TYR A 315 7.36 4.66 -2.03
N TYR A 316 7.30 3.88 -0.95
CA TYR A 316 6.45 4.18 0.20
C TYR A 316 7.22 4.12 1.51
N LEU A 317 6.85 5.02 2.41
CA LEU A 317 7.03 4.86 3.85
C LEU A 317 5.65 4.59 4.43
N TYR A 318 5.40 3.37 4.91
CA TYR A 318 4.13 3.00 5.52
C TYR A 318 4.11 3.39 6.98
N GLN A 319 2.98 3.92 7.45
CA GLN A 319 2.66 3.84 8.87
C GLN A 319 2.57 2.37 9.29
N CYS A 320 3.10 2.02 10.47
CA CYS A 320 2.96 0.67 11.00
C CYS A 320 1.48 0.30 11.20
N ASP A 321 1.07 -0.83 10.63
CA ASP A 321 -0.32 -1.30 10.63
C ASP A 321 -0.82 -1.69 12.03
N LEU A 322 -2.13 -1.82 12.17
CA LEU A 322 -2.79 -2.14 13.44
C LEU A 322 -2.88 -3.64 13.70
N VAL A 323 -1.82 -4.39 13.42
CA VAL A 323 -1.81 -5.85 13.51
C VAL A 323 -1.25 -6.37 14.82
N GLU A 324 -1.63 -7.59 15.19
CA GLU A 324 -1.10 -8.29 16.36
C GLU A 324 0.44 -8.34 16.37
N GLY A 325 1.05 -8.22 17.55
CA GLY A 325 2.51 -8.18 17.73
C GLY A 325 3.18 -6.84 17.45
N SER A 326 2.58 -5.99 16.61
CA SER A 326 3.25 -4.77 16.09
C SER A 326 3.13 -3.52 16.97
N GLY A 327 2.36 -3.57 18.07
CA GLY A 327 1.98 -2.39 18.85
C GLY A 327 3.15 -1.52 19.30
N HIS A 328 4.24 -2.15 19.72
CA HIS A 328 5.46 -1.49 20.20
C HIS A 328 6.31 -0.84 19.10
N PHE A 329 6.05 -1.15 17.81
CA PHE A 329 6.68 -0.47 16.68
C PHE A 329 5.92 0.77 16.20
N ARG A 330 4.70 0.99 16.70
CA ARG A 330 3.86 2.07 16.19
C ARG A 330 4.43 3.44 16.59
N THR A 331 4.32 4.37 15.65
CA THR A 331 4.65 5.78 15.85
C THR A 331 3.40 6.65 15.70
N PRO A 332 3.36 7.86 16.31
CA PRO A 332 2.36 8.86 15.96
C PRO A 332 2.51 9.29 14.50
N VAL A 333 1.40 9.58 13.80
CA VAL A 333 1.42 10.08 12.41
C VAL A 333 2.27 11.35 12.26
N GLY A 334 2.32 12.19 13.30
CA GLY A 334 3.18 13.37 13.36
C GLY A 334 4.66 13.06 13.11
N LYS A 335 5.15 11.87 13.49
CA LYS A 335 6.53 11.45 13.23
C LYS A 335 6.79 11.22 11.73
N GLY A 336 5.84 10.62 11.02
CA GLY A 336 5.92 10.47 9.56
C GLY A 336 5.88 11.82 8.84
N LEU A 337 5.04 12.75 9.31
CA LEU A 337 4.99 14.13 8.81
C LEU A 337 6.32 14.88 9.01
N GLU A 338 6.91 14.79 10.21
CA GLU A 338 8.23 15.33 10.54
C GLU A 338 9.31 14.79 9.58
N ILE A 339 9.30 13.49 9.32
CA ILE A 339 10.22 12.85 8.37
C ILE A 339 10.04 13.41 6.96
N ILE A 340 8.81 13.45 6.44
CA ILE A 340 8.58 13.97 5.08
C ILE A 340 8.96 15.45 4.95
N GLU A 341 8.70 16.26 5.97
CA GLU A 341 9.16 17.67 6.04
C GLU A 341 10.68 17.75 5.94
N GLY A 342 11.42 16.97 6.74
CA GLY A 342 12.89 16.95 6.75
C GLY A 342 13.56 16.27 5.55
N LEU A 343 12.77 15.73 4.62
CA LEU A 343 13.23 15.11 3.37
C LEU A 343 12.88 15.97 2.15
N ARG A 344 11.63 16.43 2.01
CA ARG A 344 11.18 17.21 0.85
C ARG A 344 11.94 18.53 0.77
N GLY A 345 12.58 18.79 -0.36
CA GLY A 345 13.41 19.99 -0.56
C GLY A 345 14.83 19.87 -0.02
N HIS A 346 15.04 19.08 1.05
CA HIS A 346 16.36 18.81 1.63
C HIS A 346 17.17 17.72 0.90
N THR A 347 16.54 16.98 -0.02
CA THR A 347 17.18 15.93 -0.84
C THR A 347 16.54 15.86 -2.23
N SER A 348 17.11 15.03 -3.11
CA SER A 348 16.61 14.76 -4.46
C SER A 348 15.13 14.35 -4.45
N GLY A 349 14.32 14.97 -5.31
CA GLY A 349 12.86 14.77 -5.30
C GLY A 349 12.40 13.33 -5.53
N TYR A 350 13.16 12.53 -6.28
CA TYR A 350 12.87 11.11 -6.52
C TYR A 350 13.31 10.18 -5.38
N ALA A 351 14.07 10.69 -4.41
CA ALA A 351 14.46 9.98 -3.19
C ALA A 351 13.42 10.13 -2.07
N VAL A 352 12.45 11.05 -2.20
CA VAL A 352 11.41 11.29 -1.19
C VAL A 352 10.25 10.32 -1.44
N PRO A 353 10.01 9.31 -0.56
CA PRO A 353 8.90 8.40 -0.72
C PRO A 353 7.57 9.12 -0.43
N THR A 354 6.46 8.50 -0.83
CA THR A 354 5.15 8.91 -0.32
C THR A 354 4.96 8.28 1.07
N TYR A 355 4.71 9.10 2.10
CA TYR A 355 4.26 8.57 3.39
C TYR A 355 2.77 8.24 3.31
N VAL A 356 2.40 7.01 3.66
CA VAL A 356 1.03 6.52 3.53
C VAL A 356 0.56 5.83 4.80
N ILE A 357 -0.71 5.99 5.10
CA ILE A 357 -1.44 5.16 6.07
C ILE A 357 -2.30 4.21 5.26
N ASP A 358 -2.09 2.90 5.38
CA ASP A 358 -3.03 1.93 4.81
C ASP A 358 -4.26 1.88 5.72
N ALA A 359 -5.39 2.40 5.22
CA ALA A 359 -6.55 2.71 6.02
C ALA A 359 -7.19 1.43 6.59
N PRO A 360 -7.44 1.37 7.91
CA PRO A 360 -8.13 0.25 8.53
C PRO A 360 -9.47 -0.05 7.86
N GLY A 361 -9.85 -1.32 7.80
CA GLY A 361 -11.06 -1.76 7.10
C GLY A 361 -10.91 -1.80 5.57
N GLY A 362 -9.70 -1.58 5.05
CA GLY A 362 -9.37 -1.76 3.64
C GLY A 362 -9.70 -0.58 2.73
N GLY A 363 -9.70 0.65 3.27
CA GLY A 363 -9.86 1.88 2.48
C GLY A 363 -8.68 2.20 1.56
N GLY A 364 -7.56 1.50 1.72
CA GLY A 364 -6.37 1.66 0.88
C GLY A 364 -5.37 2.67 1.43
N LYS A 365 -4.33 2.94 0.64
CA LYS A 365 -3.15 3.72 1.00
C LYS A 365 -3.47 5.20 0.85
N ILE A 366 -3.65 5.89 1.95
CA ILE A 366 -3.96 7.31 1.99
C ILE A 366 -2.65 8.09 2.20
N PRO A 367 -2.23 8.94 1.25
CA PRO A 367 -1.03 9.74 1.40
C PRO A 367 -1.20 10.80 2.47
N VAL A 368 -0.15 11.00 3.26
CA VAL A 368 -0.08 12.03 4.30
C VAL A 368 1.22 12.80 4.12
N MET A 369 1.14 14.13 4.08
CA MET A 369 2.30 14.99 3.91
C MET A 369 2.08 16.35 4.61
N PRO A 370 3.14 17.12 4.85
CA PRO A 370 3.00 18.49 5.35
C PRO A 370 2.19 19.40 4.43
N ASN A 371 1.61 20.47 4.99
CA ASN A 371 0.83 21.44 4.24
C ASN A 371 1.76 22.47 3.59
N TYR A 372 1.77 22.53 2.26
CA TYR A 372 2.53 23.52 1.48
C TYR A 372 1.65 24.63 0.90
N LEU A 373 0.35 24.37 0.69
CA LEU A 373 -0.66 25.38 0.41
C LEU A 373 -1.04 26.08 1.72
N ILE A 374 -0.92 27.42 1.74
CA ILE A 374 -1.28 28.24 2.90
C ILE A 374 -2.64 28.92 2.69
N SER A 375 -2.86 29.49 1.50
CA SER A 375 -4.07 30.27 1.20
C SER A 375 -4.31 30.31 -0.31
N TYR A 376 -5.51 30.74 -0.74
CA TYR A 376 -5.87 30.89 -2.15
C TYR A 376 -7.00 31.92 -2.31
N SER A 377 -7.15 32.44 -3.53
CA SER A 377 -8.22 33.35 -3.98
C SER A 377 -8.75 32.87 -5.35
N ASP A 378 -9.47 33.73 -6.07
CA ASP A 378 -10.02 33.43 -7.40
C ASP A 378 -8.97 33.38 -8.53
N HIS A 379 -7.75 33.89 -8.31
CA HIS A 379 -6.69 33.95 -9.32
C HIS A 379 -5.27 33.76 -8.77
N LYS A 380 -5.11 33.41 -7.49
CA LYS A 380 -3.81 33.27 -6.83
C LYS A 380 -3.82 32.19 -5.77
N VAL A 381 -2.70 31.50 -5.63
CA VAL A 381 -2.40 30.62 -4.49
C VAL A 381 -1.16 31.12 -3.73
N VAL A 382 -1.20 31.02 -2.40
CA VAL A 382 -0.08 31.30 -1.48
C VAL A 382 0.51 29.99 -1.02
N LEU A 383 1.80 29.79 -1.27
CA LEU A 383 2.54 28.57 -0.99
C LEU A 383 3.73 28.86 -0.08
N ARG A 384 4.11 27.89 0.76
CA ARG A 384 5.43 27.86 1.41
C ARG A 384 6.29 26.75 0.84
N ASN A 385 7.61 26.89 0.94
CA ASN A 385 8.57 25.81 0.67
C ASN A 385 9.12 25.18 1.98
N TYR A 386 10.12 24.32 1.85
CA TYR A 386 10.81 23.64 2.97
C TYR A 386 11.65 24.60 3.85
N GLU A 387 11.99 25.79 3.37
CA GLU A 387 12.78 26.81 4.10
C GLU A 387 11.90 27.77 4.90
N GLY A 388 10.57 27.69 4.71
CA GLY A 388 9.62 28.69 5.19
C GLY A 388 9.52 29.92 4.29
N TYR A 389 10.09 29.90 3.08
CA TYR A 389 9.86 30.95 2.07
C TYR A 389 8.42 30.89 1.58
N ILE A 390 7.70 32.00 1.69
CA ILE A 390 6.30 32.14 1.29
C ILE A 390 6.25 32.92 -0.02
N THR A 391 5.54 32.39 -1.01
CA THR A 391 5.39 32.99 -2.33
C THR A 391 3.94 32.91 -2.82
N THR A 392 3.64 33.69 -3.85
CA THR A 392 2.38 33.59 -4.60
C THR A 392 2.63 32.95 -5.97
N TYR A 393 1.62 32.24 -6.47
CA TYR A 393 1.54 31.78 -7.86
C TYR A 393 0.26 32.33 -8.46
N GLU A 394 0.39 33.05 -9.59
CA GLU A 394 -0.72 33.61 -10.36
C GLU A 394 -1.37 32.52 -11.21
N GLU A 395 -2.69 32.38 -11.12
CA GLU A 395 -3.47 31.45 -11.91
C GLU A 395 -4.03 32.13 -13.17
N PRO A 396 -4.20 31.38 -14.28
CA PRO A 396 -4.67 31.93 -15.54
C PRO A 396 -6.15 32.38 -15.48
N LEU A 397 -6.41 33.65 -15.77
CA LEU A 397 -7.79 34.21 -15.84
C LEU A 397 -8.62 33.67 -17.01
N GLU A 398 -7.97 33.14 -18.05
CA GLU A 398 -8.61 32.74 -19.31
C GLU A 398 -8.63 31.22 -19.53
N TYR A 399 -8.37 30.42 -18.48
CA TYR A 399 -8.40 28.96 -18.63
C TYR A 399 -9.79 28.47 -19.04
N ARG A 400 -9.85 27.74 -20.16
CA ARG A 400 -11.05 27.05 -20.63
C ARG A 400 -10.93 25.58 -20.30
N GLN A 401 -12.03 25.01 -19.79
CA GLN A 401 -12.09 23.58 -19.51
C GLN A 401 -11.81 22.77 -20.78
N HIS A 402 -11.11 21.65 -20.58
CA HIS A 402 -10.82 20.70 -21.65
C HIS A 402 -12.11 20.16 -22.28
N ASP A 403 -12.21 20.23 -23.60
CA ASP A 403 -13.35 19.67 -24.33
C ASP A 403 -13.27 18.14 -24.37
N LYS A 404 -14.05 17.51 -23.49
CA LYS A 404 -14.16 16.05 -23.41
C LYS A 404 -14.79 15.43 -24.65
N GLN A 405 -15.60 16.18 -25.41
CA GLN A 405 -16.29 15.64 -26.58
C GLN A 405 -15.35 15.43 -27.76
N SER A 406 -14.33 16.27 -27.93
CA SER A 406 -13.32 16.10 -28.98
C SER A 406 -12.13 15.22 -28.55
N CYS A 407 -12.01 14.90 -27.26
CA CYS A 407 -10.89 14.13 -26.74
C CYS A 407 -11.13 12.62 -26.76
N ARG A 408 -10.35 11.90 -27.59
CA ARG A 408 -10.37 10.44 -27.67
C ARG A 408 -10.17 9.76 -26.31
N SER A 409 -9.25 10.26 -25.48
CA SER A 409 -8.97 9.65 -24.16
C SER A 409 -10.12 9.85 -23.18
N CYS A 410 -10.83 10.98 -23.25
CA CYS A 410 -12.03 11.22 -22.45
C CYS A 410 -13.20 10.32 -22.87
N GLN A 411 -13.26 9.91 -24.13
CA GLN A 411 -14.27 8.96 -24.62
C GLN A 411 -13.93 7.50 -24.33
N GLN A 412 -12.66 7.20 -24.00
CA GLN A 412 -12.15 5.85 -23.75
C GLN A 412 -11.76 5.68 -22.27
N THR A 413 -12.58 6.21 -21.37
CA THR A 413 -12.39 6.03 -19.94
C THR A 413 -12.58 4.58 -19.54
N ARG A 414 -11.72 4.09 -18.65
CA ARG A 414 -11.90 2.76 -18.09
C ARG A 414 -13.09 2.77 -17.14
N PRO A 415 -13.93 1.73 -17.17
CA PRO A 415 -15.01 1.60 -16.21
C PRO A 415 -14.42 1.32 -14.82
N GLU A 416 -14.81 2.12 -13.82
CA GLU A 416 -14.55 1.87 -12.40
C GLU A 416 -15.88 1.78 -11.63
N PRO A 417 -16.72 0.76 -11.91
CA PRO A 417 -18.10 0.74 -11.42
C PRO A 417 -18.13 0.74 -9.89
N GLY A 418 -18.84 1.73 -9.33
CA GLY A 418 -19.01 1.84 -7.87
C GLY A 418 -17.80 2.34 -7.09
N GLN A 419 -16.68 2.71 -7.73
CA GLN A 419 -15.45 3.12 -7.04
C GLN A 419 -14.94 4.52 -7.40
N SER A 420 -15.74 5.35 -8.10
CA SER A 420 -15.34 6.73 -8.47
C SER A 420 -15.21 7.70 -7.29
N GLY A 421 -15.93 7.47 -6.19
CA GLY A 421 -15.78 8.21 -4.92
C GLY A 421 -15.80 9.74 -5.10
N VAL A 422 -14.86 10.43 -4.44
CA VAL A 422 -14.73 11.90 -4.52
C VAL A 422 -14.40 12.37 -5.95
N HIS A 423 -13.71 11.56 -6.75
CA HIS A 423 -13.47 11.91 -8.15
C HIS A 423 -14.79 11.97 -8.94
N GLY A 424 -15.73 11.05 -8.67
CA GLY A 424 -17.07 11.09 -9.25
C GLY A 424 -17.85 12.37 -8.92
N LEU A 425 -17.65 12.94 -7.72
CA LEU A 425 -18.20 14.26 -7.37
C LEU A 425 -17.62 15.36 -8.26
N LEU A 426 -16.30 15.36 -8.47
CA LEU A 426 -15.62 16.33 -9.34
C LEU A 426 -16.03 16.18 -10.82
N GLN A 427 -16.45 14.99 -11.25
CA GLN A 427 -16.95 14.73 -12.60
C GLN A 427 -18.45 15.05 -12.77
N GLY A 428 -19.16 15.35 -11.68
CA GLY A 428 -20.61 15.56 -11.71
C GLY A 428 -21.41 14.26 -11.89
N GLU A 429 -20.83 13.09 -11.58
CA GLU A 429 -21.54 11.80 -11.60
C GLU A 429 -22.57 11.67 -10.47
N ARG A 430 -22.37 12.43 -9.39
CA ARG A 430 -23.28 12.55 -8.24
C ARG A 430 -22.96 13.84 -7.49
N MET A 431 -23.89 14.29 -6.64
CA MET A 431 -23.75 15.53 -5.87
C MET A 431 -23.13 15.31 -4.47
N TRP A 432 -23.31 14.14 -3.88
CA TRP A 432 -22.86 13.85 -2.51
C TRP A 432 -22.45 12.38 -2.33
N ILE A 433 -21.78 12.10 -1.21
CA ILE A 433 -21.49 10.77 -0.68
C ILE A 433 -21.96 10.78 0.77
N GLU A 434 -22.84 9.85 1.10
CA GLU A 434 -23.42 9.75 2.44
C GLU A 434 -22.93 8.48 3.15
N PRO A 435 -22.69 8.54 4.47
CA PRO A 435 -22.49 7.34 5.27
C PRO A 435 -23.73 6.44 5.22
N LYS A 436 -23.52 5.11 5.29
CA LYS A 436 -24.63 4.16 5.46
C LYS A 436 -25.45 4.53 6.71
N GLY A 437 -26.78 4.59 6.60
CA GLY A 437 -27.64 5.00 7.70
C GLY A 437 -28.01 6.49 7.71
N PHE A 438 -27.50 7.28 6.76
CA PHE A 438 -27.71 8.73 6.73
C PHE A 438 -29.20 9.08 6.66
N GLU A 439 -29.94 8.55 5.69
CA GLU A 439 -31.37 8.86 5.53
C GLU A 439 -32.19 8.39 6.73
N GLU A 440 -31.87 7.23 7.29
CA GLU A 440 -32.57 6.63 8.43
C GLU A 440 -32.45 7.51 9.68
N ILE A 441 -31.25 8.03 9.97
CA ILE A 441 -31.01 8.94 11.11
C ILE A 441 -31.75 10.26 10.90
N HIS A 442 -31.80 10.76 9.66
CA HIS A 442 -32.44 12.03 9.33
C HIS A 442 -33.96 11.93 9.18
N SER A 443 -34.51 10.72 9.01
CA SER A 443 -35.95 10.48 9.10
C SER A 443 -36.51 10.75 10.50
N ARG A 444 -35.64 10.75 11.53
CA ARG A 444 -36.00 10.93 12.95
C ARG A 444 -37.10 9.97 13.40
N GLY A 445 -37.18 8.78 12.81
CA GLY A 445 -38.20 7.78 13.11
C GLY A 445 -39.58 8.11 12.54
N ASN A 446 -39.68 9.05 11.58
CA ASN A 446 -40.93 9.30 10.89
C ASN A 446 -41.32 8.06 10.05
N VAL A 447 -42.43 7.44 10.40
CA VAL A 447 -42.99 6.25 9.72
C VAL A 447 -43.95 6.62 8.59
N ASP A 448 -44.46 7.86 8.59
CA ASP A 448 -45.45 8.30 7.63
C ASP A 448 -44.78 9.09 6.50
N ALA A 449 -44.74 8.50 5.31
CA ALA A 449 -44.35 9.19 4.10
C ALA A 449 -45.38 10.31 3.80
N HIS A 450 -44.94 11.56 3.81
CA HIS A 450 -45.81 12.70 3.51
C HIS A 450 -45.42 13.42 2.22
N ARG A 451 -46.37 14.18 1.65
CA ARG A 451 -46.24 14.86 0.34
C ARG A 451 -45.01 15.76 0.17
N LEU A 452 -44.33 16.14 1.25
CA LEU A 452 -43.13 16.96 1.15
C LEU A 452 -41.86 16.13 0.89
N GLN A 453 -41.86 14.82 1.19
CA GLN A 453 -40.75 13.86 1.11
C GLN A 453 -40.68 13.09 -0.23
N ARG A 454 -41.23 13.62 -1.33
CA ARG A 454 -41.24 12.91 -2.62
C ARG A 454 -39.88 12.97 -3.35
N PRO A 455 -39.21 11.83 -3.63
CA PRO A 455 -37.82 11.79 -4.12
C PRO A 455 -37.51 12.65 -5.35
N ASP A 456 -38.52 12.86 -6.21
CA ASP A 456 -38.43 13.66 -7.44
C ASP A 456 -37.95 15.11 -7.21
N LYS A 457 -38.07 15.63 -5.99
CA LYS A 457 -37.66 16.99 -5.63
C LYS A 457 -36.15 17.18 -5.52
N TRP A 458 -35.40 16.11 -5.28
CA TRP A 458 -33.95 16.17 -5.03
C TRP A 458 -33.14 15.56 -6.16
N VAL A 459 -33.75 15.40 -7.34
CA VAL A 459 -33.05 15.03 -8.57
C VAL A 459 -32.40 16.29 -9.14
N PRO A 460 -31.08 16.49 -9.00
CA PRO A 460 -30.39 17.65 -9.57
C PRO A 460 -30.46 17.63 -11.10
N TYR A 461 -30.54 18.81 -11.71
CA TYR A 461 -30.49 18.94 -13.15
C TYR A 461 -29.03 18.88 -13.65
N GLY A 462 -28.73 17.93 -14.54
CA GLY A 462 -27.42 17.85 -15.22
C GLY A 462 -26.27 17.26 -14.37
N VAL A 463 -26.55 16.76 -13.16
CA VAL A 463 -25.56 16.13 -12.28
C VAL A 463 -26.08 14.76 -11.84
N GLY A 464 -25.39 13.69 -12.22
CA GLY A 464 -25.74 12.32 -11.82
C GLY A 464 -27.07 11.76 -12.31
N ALA A 465 -27.22 10.45 -12.09
CA ALA A 465 -28.45 9.69 -12.27
C ALA A 465 -28.95 9.26 -10.89
N ILE A 466 -29.57 10.20 -10.15
CA ILE A 466 -30.27 9.86 -8.91
C ILE A 466 -31.68 9.48 -9.33
N GLU A 467 -32.15 8.32 -8.87
CA GLU A 467 -33.47 7.73 -9.11
C GLU A 467 -34.55 8.76 -9.45
N GLY A 468 -34.95 8.80 -10.72
CA GLY A 468 -35.94 9.74 -11.25
C GLY A 468 -35.44 10.52 -12.47
N GLN A 469 -36.40 11.08 -13.23
CA GLN A 469 -36.09 11.99 -14.33
C GLN A 469 -36.38 13.42 -13.87
N ALA A 470 -35.34 14.25 -13.81
CA ALA A 470 -35.54 15.69 -13.64
C ALA A 470 -36.38 16.23 -14.81
N ARG A 471 -37.25 17.19 -14.54
CA ARG A 471 -37.95 17.91 -15.62
C ARG A 471 -36.91 18.58 -16.52
N THR A 472 -37.07 18.44 -17.83
CA THR A 472 -36.29 19.15 -18.83
C THR A 472 -36.58 20.65 -18.77
N LEU A 473 -35.74 21.38 -18.05
CA LEU A 473 -35.69 22.84 -18.09
C LEU A 473 -34.63 23.29 -19.11
N PRO A 474 -34.81 24.43 -19.77
CA PRO A 474 -33.76 25.02 -20.59
C PRO A 474 -32.56 25.39 -19.71
N VAL A 475 -31.36 24.97 -20.12
CA VAL A 475 -30.11 25.41 -19.51
C VAL A 475 -29.95 26.89 -19.78
N LEU A 476 -29.73 27.69 -18.73
CA LEU A 476 -29.32 29.08 -18.90
C LEU A 476 -28.02 29.08 -19.69
N ALA A 477 -28.07 29.55 -20.95
CA ALA A 477 -26.87 29.73 -21.74
C ALA A 477 -25.92 30.63 -20.94
N ALA A 478 -24.68 30.17 -20.72
CA ALA A 478 -23.63 31.01 -20.17
C ALA A 478 -23.56 32.27 -21.03
N GLY A 479 -23.85 33.43 -20.44
CA GLY A 479 -24.20 34.67 -21.13
C GLY A 479 -23.37 34.92 -22.39
N GLY A 480 -23.93 34.54 -23.54
CA GLY A 480 -23.47 35.01 -24.83
C GLY A 480 -23.88 36.46 -24.94
N ASN A 481 -22.88 37.35 -25.08
CA ASN A 481 -23.10 38.74 -25.42
C ASN A 481 -24.19 38.86 -26.51
N GLY A 482 -25.18 39.69 -26.23
CA GLY A 482 -26.42 39.79 -26.98
C GLY A 482 -26.21 39.99 -28.49
N GLY A 483 -27.04 39.28 -29.25
CA GLY A 483 -27.21 39.42 -30.69
C GLY A 483 -28.26 38.40 -31.14
N GLY A 484 -29.53 38.79 -31.07
CA GLY A 484 -30.66 37.88 -31.28
C GLY A 484 -30.88 37.45 -32.73
N GLN A 485 -31.51 36.30 -32.90
CA GLN A 485 -32.60 36.08 -33.85
C GLN A 485 -33.34 34.79 -33.48
N LEU A 486 -34.66 34.92 -33.33
CA LEU A 486 -35.63 33.84 -33.17
C LEU A 486 -35.83 33.15 -34.52
N ASP A 487 -35.90 31.81 -34.56
CA ASP A 487 -37.04 31.11 -35.18
C ASP A 487 -37.14 29.63 -34.77
N ASP A 488 -38.38 29.17 -34.75
CA ASP A 488 -38.98 27.87 -34.46
C ASP A 488 -38.43 26.69 -35.28
N SER A 489 -38.42 25.49 -34.69
CA SER A 489 -39.30 24.37 -35.10
C SER A 489 -38.90 23.00 -34.54
N MET A 490 -39.92 22.31 -34.00
CA MET A 490 -40.14 20.86 -34.03
C MET A 490 -39.30 19.90 -33.16
N LEU A 491 -39.90 19.50 -32.03
CA LEU A 491 -39.99 18.09 -31.60
C LEU A 491 -41.04 17.37 -32.50
N PRO A 492 -40.97 16.05 -32.78
CA PRO A 492 -41.19 15.03 -31.73
C PRO A 492 -40.56 13.63 -31.92
N THR A 493 -40.48 12.87 -30.82
CA THR A 493 -41.06 11.51 -30.61
C THR A 493 -40.18 10.56 -29.78
N GLU A 494 -40.83 9.96 -28.77
CA GLU A 494 -40.40 8.79 -27.99
C GLU A 494 -40.42 7.48 -28.81
N ARG A 495 -39.62 6.50 -28.33
CA ARG A 495 -39.79 5.02 -28.31
C ARG A 495 -38.40 4.37 -28.47
N ALA A 496 -37.99 3.29 -27.82
CA ALA A 496 -38.50 2.38 -26.80
C ALA A 496 -37.33 1.43 -26.46
N ALA A 497 -37.30 0.82 -25.27
CA ALA A 497 -37.10 -0.63 -25.06
C ALA A 497 -36.81 -0.98 -23.59
N THR A 498 -37.43 -2.09 -23.22
CA THR A 498 -37.64 -2.78 -21.95
C THR A 498 -36.53 -3.75 -21.51
N ASP A 499 -36.58 -4.12 -20.21
CA ASP A 499 -36.22 -5.42 -19.58
C ASP A 499 -34.72 -5.80 -19.43
N THR A 500 -34.21 -6.48 -18.38
CA THR A 500 -34.77 -7.29 -17.26
C THR A 500 -33.70 -7.65 -16.19
N ASN A 501 -34.18 -8.13 -15.01
CA ASN A 501 -33.57 -8.98 -13.96
C ASN A 501 -32.70 -8.31 -12.87
N ALA A 502 -32.81 -8.62 -11.57
CA ALA A 502 -33.30 -9.80 -10.84
C ALA A 502 -33.97 -9.32 -9.52
N GLY A 503 -34.99 -9.96 -8.94
CA GLY A 503 -34.95 -11.30 -8.34
C GLY A 503 -35.27 -11.18 -6.84
N ILE A 504 -36.55 -11.23 -6.49
CA ILE A 504 -37.04 -11.27 -5.11
C ILE A 504 -36.99 -12.72 -4.63
N VAL A 505 -36.37 -12.97 -3.47
CA VAL A 505 -36.65 -14.12 -2.63
C VAL A 505 -36.85 -13.64 -1.20
N ASP A 506 -37.96 -14.14 -0.67
CA ASP A 506 -38.63 -13.95 0.61
C ASP A 506 -37.80 -14.42 1.82
N THR A 507 -37.99 -13.79 2.99
CA THR A 507 -37.89 -14.46 4.31
C THR A 507 -38.40 -13.53 5.44
N GLU A 508 -39.63 -13.76 5.91
CA GLU A 508 -39.98 -13.64 7.34
C GLU A 508 -39.36 -14.86 8.06
N THR A 509 -38.72 -14.80 9.23
CA THR A 509 -39.26 -14.56 10.57
C THR A 509 -38.10 -14.79 11.57
N LEU A 510 -38.12 -14.12 12.73
CA LEU A 510 -37.78 -14.62 14.09
C LEU A 510 -37.17 -13.52 14.98
N VAL A 511 -37.99 -12.85 15.79
CA VAL A 511 -37.57 -12.30 17.10
C VAL A 511 -38.75 -12.43 18.08
N PRO A 512 -38.60 -13.10 19.24
CA PRO A 512 -39.61 -13.11 20.29
C PRO A 512 -39.62 -11.82 21.13
N GLU A 513 -40.82 -11.43 21.57
CA GLU A 513 -41.09 -10.39 22.57
C GLU A 513 -40.48 -10.73 23.94
N GLU A 514 -39.92 -9.74 24.64
CA GLU A 514 -40.16 -9.49 26.07
C GLU A 514 -39.46 -8.19 26.54
N GLN A 515 -40.22 -7.10 26.61
CA GLN A 515 -40.38 -6.27 27.82
C GLN A 515 -41.24 -5.05 27.47
N ARG A 516 -42.50 -5.14 27.89
CA ARG A 516 -43.47 -4.06 27.84
C ARG A 516 -43.18 -3.01 28.91
N ASP A 517 -43.69 -1.82 28.60
CA ASP A 517 -44.39 -0.91 29.53
C ASP A 517 -43.55 0.14 30.27
N ARG A 518 -43.43 1.33 29.67
CA ARG A 518 -43.70 2.63 30.32
C ARG A 518 -44.17 3.64 29.28
N SER A 519 -45.46 3.90 29.26
CA SER A 519 -46.08 4.99 28.50
C SER A 519 -45.86 6.33 29.21
N TYR A 520 -45.43 7.35 28.45
CA TYR A 520 -45.54 8.76 28.84
C TYR A 520 -46.59 9.41 27.93
N GLY A 521 -47.50 10.18 28.53
CA GLY A 521 -48.58 10.86 27.80
C GLY A 521 -48.11 12.11 27.06
N PRO A 522 -48.86 12.58 26.05
CA PRO A 522 -48.49 13.74 25.25
C PRO A 522 -48.54 15.03 26.08
N GLY A 523 -47.38 15.68 26.26
CA GLY A 523 -47.24 16.97 26.96
C GLY A 523 -46.26 17.00 28.14
N GLU A 524 -45.58 15.89 28.46
CA GLU A 524 -44.54 15.87 29.50
C GLU A 524 -43.14 15.89 28.88
N GLU A 525 -42.41 17.02 29.03
CA GLU A 525 -40.96 17.05 28.81
C GLU A 525 -40.24 16.42 30.02
N PRO A 526 -39.18 15.61 29.80
CA PRO A 526 -38.40 15.07 30.90
C PRO A 526 -37.65 16.21 31.61
N ARG A 527 -37.96 16.42 32.89
CA ARG A 527 -37.19 17.32 33.76
C ARG A 527 -35.74 16.82 33.87
N PRO A 528 -34.72 17.69 33.70
CA PRO A 528 -33.33 17.34 34.01
C PRO A 528 -33.18 16.96 35.48
N ARG A 529 -32.33 15.98 35.77
CA ARG A 529 -31.94 15.64 37.15
C ARG A 529 -31.12 16.79 37.76
N GLU A 530 -31.28 17.03 39.05
CA GLU A 530 -30.50 18.04 39.79
C GLU A 530 -28.99 17.81 39.59
N GLY A 531 -28.29 18.76 38.96
CA GLY A 531 -26.82 18.77 38.87
C GLY A 531 -26.21 19.04 37.50
N GLU A 532 -26.97 19.15 36.41
CA GLU A 532 -26.41 19.43 35.07
C GLU A 532 -26.56 20.91 34.64
N PRO A 533 -25.53 21.51 34.01
CA PRO A 533 -25.55 22.92 33.61
C PRO A 533 -26.42 23.16 32.36
N THR A 534 -27.31 24.16 32.44
CA THR A 534 -28.15 24.61 31.33
C THR A 534 -27.43 25.62 30.45
N ALA A 535 -27.18 25.27 29.18
CA ALA A 535 -26.71 26.22 28.17
C ALA A 535 -27.91 26.72 27.36
N SER A 536 -28.36 27.94 27.68
CA SER A 536 -29.25 28.74 26.86
C SER A 536 -28.47 29.46 25.75
N ALA A 537 -28.87 29.30 24.49
CA ALA A 537 -29.00 30.40 23.52
C ALA A 537 -29.53 29.86 22.19
N HIS A 538 -30.83 30.08 21.96
CA HIS A 538 -31.42 30.13 20.64
C HIS A 538 -31.01 31.43 19.94
N GLY A 539 -30.84 31.37 18.61
CA GLY A 539 -30.81 32.52 17.70
C GLY A 539 -29.81 32.27 16.57
N GLU A 540 -30.11 32.35 15.29
CA GLU A 540 -31.34 32.62 14.54
C GLU A 540 -31.01 32.19 13.10
N LEU A 541 -32.02 31.69 12.37
CA LEU A 541 -31.89 31.28 10.98
C LEU A 541 -31.58 32.49 10.08
N LEU A 542 -30.50 32.41 9.31
CA LEU A 542 -30.38 32.89 7.93
C LEU A 542 -29.30 32.09 7.19
#